data_AF-A0A7C4VDM2-F1
#
_entry.id   AF-A0A7C4VDM2-F1
#
_cell.length_a   1.000
_cell.length_b   1.000
_cell.length_c   1.000
_cell.angle_alpha   90.00
_cell.angle_beta   90.00
_cell.angle_gamma   90.00
#
_symmetry.space_group_name_H-M   'P 1'
#
loop_
_entity.id
_entity.type
_entity.pdbx_description
1 polymer ?
#
loop_
_entity_poly.entity_id
_entity_poly.type
_entity_poly.pdbx_seq_one_letter_code
_entity_poly.pdbx_strand_id
1 'polypeptide(L)'
;MKIAIITPEIFYVKGRRGGFAWISKTIGAELAKRGFDVFVITPRDPGFPEVLLLDNMKIITYSYSFGKRIKSIRDHIYNYISFARTLKEIGSKIDVFLSVEASVETLIAEFMFPNAKHVIWAQNPINWADYRLFGSINPAYRIPKSRFFIGKILFGHAYRNADLIFVQAKYFVDKLKRLYHVDVRKVIYLPNPIDYIPPESIIKKNEQPTICYLGRMDPEKRYWLFFELARKFPDIQFIAIGEPSKIFRSLYEIIVRKYIDLPNLKLAGFLDGFDKWNTLDKCWILMLPSINEGLPIAMLEALAHKCALLSSVNPDGLTKKFGYLTRKDNFDKGLLWLLENDRWKIFGENGYKYVNQNHSLERIFKRLCSFLEKIHEAR
;
A
#
# COMPACT_ATOMS: atom_id res chain seq x y z
N MET A 1 -10.50 -4.39 24.56
CA MET A 1 -10.12 -5.37 23.51
C MET A 1 -8.67 -5.13 23.10
N LYS A 2 -7.88 -6.20 23.02
CA LYS A 2 -6.46 -6.19 22.60
C LYS A 2 -6.32 -6.67 21.17
N ILE A 3 -5.67 -5.87 20.33
CA ILE A 3 -5.55 -6.14 18.89
C ILE A 3 -4.07 -6.29 18.54
N ALA A 4 -3.70 -7.39 17.89
CA ALA A 4 -2.38 -7.56 17.30
C ALA A 4 -2.42 -7.42 15.78
N ILE A 5 -1.80 -6.38 15.26
CA ILE A 5 -1.62 -6.17 13.82
C ILE A 5 -0.37 -6.94 13.36
N ILE A 6 -0.52 -7.88 12.44
CA ILE A 6 0.60 -8.61 11.83
C ILE A 6 0.89 -7.98 10.48
N THR A 7 2.14 -7.55 10.27
CA THR A 7 2.53 -6.83 9.04
C THR A 7 3.97 -7.13 8.60
N PRO A 8 4.25 -7.18 7.29
CA PRO A 8 5.61 -7.43 6.79
C PRO A 8 6.53 -6.20 6.84
N GLU A 9 6.00 -4.99 7.08
CA GLU A 9 6.76 -3.74 6.96
C GLU A 9 6.49 -2.74 8.09
N ILE A 10 7.54 -2.00 8.48
CA ILE A 10 7.48 -0.88 9.42
C ILE A 10 7.70 0.43 8.67
N PHE A 11 6.76 1.37 8.76
CA PHE A 11 6.84 2.65 8.06
C PHE A 11 8.05 3.52 8.45
N TYR A 12 8.54 3.39 9.67
CA TYR A 12 9.62 4.24 10.19
C TYR A 12 10.99 3.92 9.57
N VAL A 13 11.15 2.76 8.94
CA VAL A 13 12.43 2.32 8.34
C VAL A 13 12.62 2.91 6.94
N LYS A 14 13.76 3.59 6.71
CA LYS A 14 14.10 4.11 5.37
C LYS A 14 14.19 2.97 4.33
N GLY A 15 13.53 3.15 3.18
CA GLY A 15 13.53 2.17 2.08
C GLY A 15 12.54 1.00 2.21
N ARG A 16 11.73 0.95 3.29
CA ARG A 16 10.61 0.00 3.50
C ARG A 16 9.30 0.74 3.80
N ARG A 17 9.05 1.79 3.02
CA ARG A 17 7.89 2.69 3.18
C ARG A 17 6.89 2.45 2.06
N GLY A 18 6.33 1.24 2.01
CA GLY A 18 5.28 0.85 1.08
C GLY A 18 3.88 1.09 1.64
N GLY A 19 2.86 0.72 0.85
CA GLY A 19 1.47 0.81 1.27
C GLY A 19 1.15 -0.06 2.50
N PHE A 20 1.82 -1.20 2.65
CA PHE A 20 1.69 -2.11 3.80
C PHE A 20 2.19 -1.47 5.10
N ALA A 21 3.36 -0.84 5.05
CA ALA A 21 3.91 -0.09 6.17
C ALA A 21 2.99 1.07 6.56
N TRP A 22 2.52 1.84 5.56
CA TRP A 22 1.62 2.99 5.79
C TRP A 22 0.30 2.55 6.43
N ILE A 23 -0.36 1.53 5.88
CA ILE A 23 -1.66 1.09 6.39
C ILE A 23 -1.56 0.54 7.82
N SER A 24 -0.47 -0.16 8.14
CA SER A 24 -0.24 -0.70 9.49
C SER A 24 -0.04 0.42 10.52
N LYS A 25 0.75 1.45 10.17
CA LYS A 25 0.93 2.65 10.99
C LYS A 25 -0.40 3.38 11.20
N THR A 26 -1.13 3.67 10.12
CA THR A 26 -2.37 4.44 10.16
C THR A 26 -3.46 3.71 10.93
N ILE A 27 -3.65 2.40 10.68
CA ILE A 27 -4.61 1.57 11.42
C ILE A 27 -4.27 1.48 12.89
N GLY A 28 -3.02 1.13 13.20
CA GLY A 28 -2.64 0.93 14.59
C GLY A 28 -2.76 2.21 15.42
N ALA A 29 -2.27 3.34 14.89
CA ALA A 29 -2.32 4.62 15.60
C ALA A 29 -3.76 5.09 15.85
N GLU A 30 -4.64 4.90 14.87
CA GLU A 30 -6.02 5.35 14.98
C GLU A 30 -6.88 4.41 15.85
N LEU A 31 -6.62 3.09 15.84
CA LEU A 31 -7.20 2.19 16.83
C LEU A 31 -6.74 2.55 18.25
N ALA A 32 -5.44 2.82 18.44
CA ALA A 32 -4.92 3.20 19.75
C ALA A 32 -5.55 4.52 20.26
N LYS A 33 -5.72 5.52 19.40
CA LYS A 33 -6.45 6.77 19.71
C LYS A 33 -7.89 6.54 20.15
N ARG A 34 -8.53 5.47 19.67
CA ARG A 34 -9.91 5.08 20.03
C ARG A 34 -9.98 4.17 21.26
N GLY A 35 -8.87 4.01 21.99
CA GLY A 35 -8.83 3.30 23.27
C GLY A 35 -8.58 1.79 23.17
N PHE A 36 -8.25 1.27 21.98
CA PHE A 36 -7.82 -0.13 21.84
C PHE A 36 -6.37 -0.30 22.32
N ASP A 37 -6.08 -1.44 22.95
CA ASP A 37 -4.69 -1.82 23.28
C ASP A 37 -4.07 -2.51 22.07
N VAL A 38 -3.21 -1.78 21.35
CA VAL A 38 -2.72 -2.14 20.02
C VAL A 38 -1.28 -2.61 20.07
N PHE A 39 -1.06 -3.83 19.57
CA PHE A 39 0.25 -4.42 19.32
C PHE A 39 0.50 -4.45 17.81
N VAL A 40 1.71 -4.09 17.37
CA VAL A 40 2.12 -4.24 15.96
C VAL A 40 3.29 -5.21 15.91
N ILE A 41 3.15 -6.32 15.20
CA ILE A 41 4.15 -7.39 15.11
C ILE A 41 4.71 -7.44 13.70
N THR A 42 6.04 -7.35 13.60
CA THR A 42 6.71 -7.05 12.32
C THR A 42 8.18 -7.49 12.33
N PRO A 43 8.79 -7.83 11.18
CA PRO A 43 10.22 -8.08 11.08
C PRO A 43 11.09 -6.94 11.64
N ARG A 44 12.20 -7.28 12.31
CA ARG A 44 13.15 -6.33 12.89
C ARG A 44 14.19 -5.86 11.90
N ASP A 45 13.99 -4.69 11.31
CA ASP A 45 15.02 -4.06 10.49
C ASP A 45 16.33 -3.78 11.25
N PRO A 46 17.49 -3.82 10.58
CA PRO A 46 18.77 -3.48 11.22
C PRO A 46 18.73 -2.09 11.86
N GLY A 47 19.10 -2.03 13.15
CA GLY A 47 19.08 -0.78 13.94
C GLY A 47 17.73 -0.44 14.58
N PHE A 48 16.71 -1.30 14.45
CA PHE A 48 15.43 -1.14 15.15
C PHE A 48 15.37 -1.96 16.45
N PRO A 49 14.79 -1.42 17.54
CA PRO A 49 14.69 -2.11 18.82
C PRO A 49 13.70 -3.28 18.79
N GLU A 50 13.81 -4.19 19.76
CA GLU A 50 12.89 -5.33 19.92
C GLU A 50 11.47 -4.88 20.25
N VAL A 51 11.35 -3.84 21.08
CA VAL A 51 10.08 -3.26 21.51
C VAL A 51 10.17 -1.74 21.42
N LEU A 52 9.14 -1.12 20.89
CA LEU A 52 9.00 0.34 20.80
C LEU A 52 7.57 0.72 21.20
N LEU A 53 7.44 1.81 21.95
CA LEU A 53 6.16 2.50 22.15
C LEU A 53 6.11 3.71 21.23
N LEU A 54 5.14 3.76 20.32
CA LEU A 54 5.01 4.84 19.35
C LEU A 54 3.54 5.02 18.97
N ASP A 55 3.08 6.28 18.89
CA ASP A 55 1.69 6.62 18.55
C ASP A 55 0.65 5.83 19.38
N ASN A 56 0.96 5.61 20.67
CA ASN A 56 0.19 4.78 21.62
C ASN A 56 0.04 3.29 21.25
N MET A 57 0.88 2.80 20.32
CA MET A 57 0.99 1.38 19.98
C MET A 57 2.22 0.76 20.62
N LYS A 58 2.15 -0.53 20.95
CA LYS A 58 3.32 -1.36 21.27
C LYS A 58 3.80 -2.11 20.03
N ILE A 59 4.87 -1.63 19.42
CA ILE A 59 5.50 -2.29 18.26
C ILE A 59 6.50 -3.31 18.78
N ILE A 60 6.35 -4.57 18.37
CA ILE A 60 7.20 -5.70 18.77
C ILE A 60 7.82 -6.30 17.51
N THR A 61 9.14 -6.28 17.47
CA THR A 61 9.91 -6.72 16.31
C THR A 61 10.59 -8.05 16.56
N TYR A 62 10.49 -8.97 15.59
CA TYR A 62 11.14 -10.28 15.66
C TYR A 62 12.34 -10.36 14.72
N SER A 63 13.34 -11.15 15.10
CA SER A 63 14.55 -11.33 14.30
C SER A 63 14.20 -11.83 12.91
N TYR A 64 14.71 -11.13 11.89
CA TYR A 64 14.45 -11.46 10.50
C TYR A 64 15.71 -11.28 9.66
N SER A 65 16.05 -12.29 8.86
CA SER A 65 17.18 -12.23 7.93
C SER A 65 16.86 -11.34 6.71
N PHE A 66 17.48 -10.17 6.60
CA PHE A 66 17.33 -9.27 5.43
C PHE A 66 18.46 -9.42 4.40
N GLY A 67 18.17 -9.08 3.13
CA GLY A 67 19.16 -8.91 2.05
C GLY A 67 19.49 -10.17 1.26
N LYS A 68 20.65 -10.18 0.55
CA LYS A 68 21.19 -11.33 -0.21
C LYS A 68 21.50 -12.57 0.67
N ARG A 69 21.15 -12.54 1.96
CA ARG A 69 21.36 -13.57 2.98
C ARG A 69 20.17 -14.52 3.18
N ILE A 70 18.99 -14.25 2.62
CA ILE A 70 17.95 -15.29 2.53
C ILE A 70 18.38 -16.26 1.41
N LYS A 71 19.28 -17.18 1.74
CA LYS A 71 19.79 -18.18 0.78
C LYS A 71 19.26 -19.58 1.08
N SER A 72 18.76 -19.84 2.30
CA SER A 72 18.42 -21.19 2.72
C SER A 72 17.04 -21.31 3.37
N ILE A 73 16.47 -22.51 3.31
CA ILE A 73 15.27 -22.90 4.06
C ILE A 73 15.44 -22.67 5.57
N ARG A 74 16.69 -22.77 6.09
CA ARG A 74 17.01 -22.59 7.51
C ARG A 74 16.76 -21.15 7.95
N ASP A 75 17.07 -20.16 7.11
CA ASP A 75 16.84 -18.75 7.40
C ASP A 75 15.34 -18.45 7.54
N HIS A 76 14.52 -19.05 6.65
CA HIS A 76 13.07 -18.95 6.74
C HIS A 76 12.53 -19.59 8.02
N ILE A 77 12.98 -20.81 8.35
CA ILE A 77 12.59 -21.50 9.58
C ILE A 77 12.96 -20.67 10.81
N TYR A 78 14.18 -20.11 10.86
CA TYR A 78 14.62 -19.24 11.95
C TYR A 78 13.71 -18.01 12.11
N ASN A 79 13.37 -17.33 11.02
CA ASN A 79 12.48 -16.17 11.06
C ASN A 79 11.10 -16.54 11.65
N TYR A 80 10.53 -17.68 11.23
CA TYR A 80 9.23 -18.16 11.73
C TYR A 80 9.28 -18.63 13.19
N ILE A 81 10.38 -19.27 13.61
CA ILE A 81 10.60 -19.60 15.03
C ILE A 81 10.71 -18.32 15.86
N SER A 82 11.43 -17.31 15.37
CA SER A 82 11.54 -16.02 16.06
C SER A 82 10.16 -15.36 16.21
N PHE A 83 9.35 -15.36 15.14
CA PHE A 83 7.99 -14.83 15.19
C PHE A 83 7.11 -15.61 16.19
N ALA A 84 7.15 -16.94 16.16
CA ALA A 84 6.38 -17.79 17.07
C ALA A 84 6.76 -17.56 18.54
N ARG A 85 8.05 -17.34 18.84
CA ARG A 85 8.52 -16.98 20.19
C ARG A 85 7.95 -15.64 20.65
N THR A 86 8.01 -14.63 19.79
CA THR A 86 7.39 -13.31 20.06
C THR A 86 5.89 -13.44 20.32
N LEU A 87 5.19 -14.25 19.52
CA LEU A 87 3.77 -14.50 19.73
C LEU A 87 3.45 -15.24 21.03
N LYS A 88 4.31 -16.16 21.48
CA LYS A 88 4.12 -16.88 22.74
C LYS A 88 4.08 -15.95 23.96
N GLU A 89 4.79 -14.83 23.91
CA GLU A 89 4.88 -13.87 25.03
C GLU A 89 3.61 -13.01 25.20
N ILE A 90 2.89 -12.73 24.11
CA ILE A 90 1.77 -11.77 24.11
C ILE A 90 0.44 -12.38 23.66
N GLY A 91 0.47 -13.45 22.88
CA GLY A 91 -0.67 -13.91 22.09
C GLY A 91 -1.85 -14.41 22.92
N SER A 92 -1.61 -14.97 24.12
CA SER A 92 -2.68 -15.40 25.03
C SER A 92 -3.53 -14.25 25.57
N LYS A 93 -3.06 -13.01 25.42
CA LYS A 93 -3.77 -11.78 25.81
C LYS A 93 -4.46 -11.11 24.63
N ILE A 94 -4.25 -11.57 23.40
CA ILE A 94 -4.78 -10.94 22.20
C ILE A 94 -6.19 -11.44 21.93
N ASP A 95 -7.11 -10.51 21.73
CA ASP A 95 -8.50 -10.82 21.38
C ASP A 95 -8.67 -11.03 19.88
N VAL A 96 -8.03 -10.16 19.08
CA VAL A 96 -8.11 -10.15 17.63
C VAL A 96 -6.72 -10.01 17.00
N PHE A 97 -6.38 -10.95 16.11
CA PHE A 97 -5.26 -10.81 15.19
C PHE A 97 -5.75 -10.19 13.89
N LEU A 98 -5.17 -9.05 13.49
CA LEU A 98 -5.46 -8.34 12.24
C LEU A 98 -4.24 -8.41 11.31
N SER A 99 -4.25 -9.34 10.36
CA SER A 99 -3.18 -9.46 9.37
C SER A 99 -3.38 -8.48 8.20
N VAL A 100 -2.36 -7.68 7.93
CA VAL A 100 -2.28 -6.82 6.74
C VAL A 100 -1.75 -7.66 5.58
N GLU A 101 -2.65 -8.37 4.90
CA GLU A 101 -2.43 -9.48 3.95
C GLU A 101 -2.13 -10.84 4.61
N ALA A 102 -2.52 -11.91 3.93
CA ALA A 102 -2.21 -13.27 4.38
C ALA A 102 -0.72 -13.58 4.21
N SER A 103 -0.12 -14.14 5.24
CA SER A 103 1.29 -14.54 5.26
C SER A 103 1.49 -15.84 6.02
N VAL A 104 2.73 -16.33 6.10
CA VAL A 104 3.04 -17.51 6.93
C VAL A 104 2.88 -17.17 8.41
N GLU A 105 3.21 -15.94 8.81
CA GLU A 105 2.98 -15.41 10.16
C GLU A 105 1.50 -15.41 10.54
N THR A 106 0.60 -15.15 9.58
CA THR A 106 -0.86 -15.28 9.80
C THR A 106 -1.24 -16.72 10.18
N LEU A 107 -0.73 -17.71 9.43
CA LEU A 107 -0.99 -19.12 9.73
C LEU A 107 -0.43 -19.56 11.08
N ILE A 108 0.74 -19.04 11.46
CA ILE A 108 1.33 -19.33 12.78
C ILE A 108 0.45 -18.77 13.89
N ALA A 109 -0.09 -17.55 13.73
CA ALA A 109 -1.03 -16.97 14.70
C ALA A 109 -2.32 -17.78 14.81
N GLU A 110 -2.92 -18.17 13.68
CA GLU A 110 -4.11 -19.04 13.62
C GLU A 110 -3.89 -20.36 14.35
N PHE A 111 -2.76 -21.01 14.09
CA PHE A 111 -2.41 -22.29 14.69
C PHE A 111 -2.16 -22.19 16.20
N MET A 112 -1.41 -21.17 16.65
CA MET A 112 -1.04 -21.01 18.05
C MET A 112 -2.20 -20.50 18.93
N PHE A 113 -3.13 -19.74 18.35
CA PHE A 113 -4.23 -19.10 19.09
C PHE A 113 -5.58 -19.32 18.38
N PRO A 114 -6.08 -20.58 18.30
CA PRO A 114 -7.31 -20.89 17.60
C PRO A 114 -8.57 -20.28 18.23
N ASN A 115 -8.50 -19.87 19.50
CA ASN A 115 -9.62 -19.23 20.21
C ASN A 115 -9.64 -17.69 20.06
N ALA A 116 -8.57 -17.10 19.52
CA ALA A 116 -8.56 -15.68 19.16
C ALA A 116 -9.31 -15.48 17.84
N LYS A 117 -9.82 -14.27 17.59
CA LYS A 117 -10.43 -13.95 16.30
C LYS A 117 -9.35 -13.57 15.29
N HIS A 118 -9.43 -14.11 14.09
CA HIS A 118 -8.47 -13.88 13.01
C HIS A 118 -9.12 -13.12 11.88
N VAL A 119 -8.62 -11.91 11.64
CA VAL A 119 -9.09 -11.00 10.61
C VAL A 119 -7.97 -10.74 9.62
N ILE A 120 -8.28 -10.83 8.32
CA ILE A 120 -7.30 -10.53 7.27
C ILE A 120 -7.78 -9.34 6.46
N TRP A 121 -6.98 -8.27 6.39
CA TRP A 121 -7.20 -7.16 5.48
C TRP A 121 -6.37 -7.35 4.22
N ALA A 122 -6.99 -7.93 3.19
CA ALA A 122 -6.36 -8.21 1.91
C ALA A 122 -5.95 -6.91 1.19
N GLN A 123 -4.64 -6.74 1.00
CA GLN A 123 -4.05 -5.56 0.38
C GLN A 123 -3.70 -5.83 -1.08
N ASN A 124 -3.20 -7.01 -1.43
CA ASN A 124 -2.90 -7.34 -2.81
C ASN A 124 -2.81 -8.86 -2.99
N PRO A 125 -3.94 -9.58 -3.14
CA PRO A 125 -3.91 -11.01 -3.47
C PRO A 125 -3.34 -11.18 -4.89
N ILE A 126 -2.11 -11.71 -5.02
CA ILE A 126 -1.38 -11.85 -6.30
C ILE A 126 -1.63 -13.24 -6.91
N ASN A 127 -2.08 -13.30 -8.17
CA ASN A 127 -2.24 -14.54 -8.91
C ASN A 127 -1.01 -14.84 -9.81
N TRP A 128 -1.03 -15.99 -10.50
CA TRP A 128 0.11 -16.39 -11.35
C TRP A 128 0.37 -15.42 -12.52
N ALA A 129 -0.68 -14.83 -13.10
CA ALA A 129 -0.54 -13.86 -14.17
C ALA A 129 0.13 -12.56 -13.67
N ASP A 130 -0.21 -12.12 -12.46
CA ASP A 130 0.44 -10.99 -11.80
C ASP A 130 1.94 -11.27 -11.58
N TYR A 131 2.30 -12.47 -11.08
CA TYR A 131 3.72 -12.87 -10.92
C TYR A 131 4.48 -12.84 -12.24
N ARG A 132 3.89 -13.34 -13.33
CA ARG A 132 4.51 -13.29 -14.67
C ARG A 132 4.71 -11.85 -15.13
N LEU A 133 3.72 -10.99 -14.89
CA LEU A 133 3.76 -9.59 -15.27
C LEU A 133 4.85 -8.84 -14.50
N PHE A 134 4.88 -8.96 -13.17
CA PHE A 134 5.96 -8.39 -12.36
C PHE A 134 7.33 -8.96 -12.74
N GLY A 135 7.41 -10.28 -13.00
CA GLY A 135 8.63 -10.96 -13.40
C GLY A 135 9.21 -10.49 -14.74
N SER A 136 8.41 -9.84 -15.60
CA SER A 136 8.91 -9.24 -16.84
C SER A 136 9.86 -8.06 -16.58
N ILE A 137 9.69 -7.36 -15.45
CA ILE A 137 10.47 -6.15 -15.10
C ILE A 137 11.34 -6.37 -13.86
N ASN A 138 10.86 -7.13 -12.88
CA ASN A 138 11.52 -7.34 -11.61
C ASN A 138 11.83 -8.85 -11.40
N PRO A 139 13.11 -9.27 -11.52
CA PRO A 139 13.49 -10.67 -11.39
C PRO A 139 13.10 -11.32 -10.04
N ALA A 140 12.87 -10.54 -8.98
CA ALA A 140 12.45 -11.06 -7.68
C ALA A 140 11.09 -11.80 -7.73
N TYR A 141 10.27 -11.52 -8.74
CA TYR A 141 8.99 -12.20 -8.97
C TYR A 141 9.10 -13.45 -9.85
N ARG A 142 10.28 -13.79 -10.37
CA ARG A 142 10.52 -15.00 -11.18
C ARG A 142 10.70 -16.21 -10.27
N ILE A 143 9.60 -16.68 -9.70
CA ILE A 143 9.57 -17.86 -8.83
C ILE A 143 9.14 -19.13 -9.59
N PRO A 144 9.59 -20.33 -9.16
CA PRO A 144 9.07 -21.59 -9.69
C PRO A 144 7.54 -21.69 -9.50
N LYS A 145 6.85 -22.25 -10.49
CA LYS A 145 5.38 -22.49 -10.41
C LYS A 145 5.00 -23.28 -9.15
N SER A 146 5.77 -24.30 -8.80
CA SER A 146 5.56 -25.12 -7.59
C SER A 146 5.54 -24.26 -6.32
N ARG A 147 6.49 -23.32 -6.17
CA ARG A 147 6.53 -22.38 -5.04
C ARG A 147 5.28 -21.51 -4.98
N PHE A 148 4.80 -21.02 -6.13
CA PHE A 148 3.54 -20.28 -6.20
C PHE A 148 2.36 -21.14 -5.76
N PHE A 149 2.24 -22.38 -6.24
CA PHE A 149 1.13 -23.27 -5.88
C PHE A 149 1.13 -23.65 -4.40
N ILE A 150 2.30 -23.88 -3.79
CA ILE A 150 2.43 -24.09 -2.35
C ILE A 150 1.95 -22.86 -1.59
N GLY A 151 2.43 -21.67 -1.96
CA GLY A 151 1.97 -20.41 -1.36
C GLY A 151 0.47 -20.19 -1.55
N LYS A 152 -0.08 -20.55 -2.72
CA LYS A 152 -1.51 -20.47 -3.01
C LYS A 152 -2.34 -21.34 -2.06
N ILE A 153 -1.87 -22.55 -1.77
CA ILE A 153 -2.54 -23.46 -0.82
C ILE A 153 -2.47 -22.89 0.59
N LEU A 154 -1.28 -22.48 1.04
CA LEU A 154 -1.05 -21.96 2.39
C LEU A 154 -1.85 -20.68 2.66
N PHE A 155 -1.71 -19.65 1.81
CA PHE A 155 -2.44 -18.40 1.99
C PHE A 155 -3.94 -18.57 1.75
N GLY A 156 -4.33 -19.49 0.87
CA GLY A 156 -5.74 -19.85 0.71
C GLY A 156 -6.33 -20.52 1.96
N HIS A 157 -5.54 -21.27 2.72
CA HIS A 157 -5.97 -21.81 4.01
C HIS A 157 -6.21 -20.70 5.04
N ALA A 158 -5.25 -19.76 5.20
CA ALA A 158 -5.41 -18.60 6.09
C ALA A 158 -6.69 -17.82 5.76
N TYR A 159 -6.88 -17.47 4.48
CA TYR A 159 -8.07 -16.77 4.04
C TYR A 159 -9.38 -17.53 4.32
N ARG A 160 -9.43 -18.86 4.17
CA ARG A 160 -10.66 -19.61 4.43
C ARG A 160 -10.96 -19.76 5.93
N ASN A 161 -9.91 -19.85 6.75
CA ASN A 161 -10.02 -19.99 8.20
C ASN A 161 -10.40 -18.69 8.89
N ALA A 162 -9.94 -17.53 8.39
CA ALA A 162 -10.24 -16.22 8.96
C ALA A 162 -11.73 -16.07 9.31
N ASP A 163 -12.00 -15.47 10.47
CA ASP A 163 -13.36 -15.16 10.92
C ASP A 163 -13.97 -14.04 10.06
N LEU A 164 -13.14 -13.09 9.60
CA LEU A 164 -13.54 -11.96 8.76
C LEU A 164 -12.42 -11.54 7.82
N ILE A 165 -12.78 -11.14 6.61
CA ILE A 165 -11.84 -10.69 5.58
C ILE A 165 -12.26 -9.32 5.11
N PHE A 166 -11.38 -8.34 5.24
CA PHE A 166 -11.54 -7.04 4.59
C PHE A 166 -10.82 -7.02 3.25
N VAL A 167 -11.42 -6.40 2.24
CA VAL A 167 -10.76 -6.10 0.97
C VAL A 167 -10.69 -4.60 0.75
N GLN A 168 -9.50 -4.10 0.39
CA GLN A 168 -9.34 -2.68 0.09
C GLN A 168 -9.95 -2.26 -1.27
N ALA A 169 -10.14 -3.21 -2.19
CA ALA A 169 -10.67 -2.97 -3.52
C ALA A 169 -11.83 -3.93 -3.82
N LYS A 170 -12.87 -3.45 -4.50
CA LYS A 170 -14.09 -4.24 -4.78
C LYS A 170 -13.77 -5.45 -5.64
N TYR A 171 -12.92 -5.29 -6.65
CA TYR A 171 -12.53 -6.42 -7.52
C TYR A 171 -11.74 -7.53 -6.82
N PHE A 172 -11.27 -7.32 -5.58
CA PHE A 172 -10.61 -8.38 -4.81
C PHE A 172 -11.57 -9.43 -4.27
N VAL A 173 -12.87 -9.13 -4.10
CA VAL A 173 -13.85 -10.15 -3.67
C VAL A 173 -13.84 -11.33 -4.65
N ASP A 174 -13.97 -11.04 -5.95
CA ASP A 174 -13.92 -12.05 -6.99
C ASP A 174 -12.52 -12.67 -7.15
N LYS A 175 -11.47 -11.88 -6.92
CA LYS A 175 -10.09 -12.37 -7.00
C LYS A 175 -9.81 -13.41 -5.91
N LEU A 176 -10.21 -13.15 -4.67
CA LEU A 176 -10.10 -14.09 -3.54
C LEU A 176 -10.96 -15.33 -3.76
N LYS A 177 -12.20 -15.18 -4.24
CA LYS A 177 -13.07 -16.31 -4.59
C LYS A 177 -12.42 -17.24 -5.61
N ARG A 178 -11.87 -16.70 -6.70
CA ARG A 178 -11.22 -17.50 -7.76
C ARG A 178 -9.87 -18.07 -7.34
N LEU A 179 -9.07 -17.30 -6.60
CA LEU A 179 -7.70 -17.70 -6.26
C LEU A 179 -7.67 -18.66 -5.08
N TYR A 180 -8.51 -18.44 -4.07
CA TYR A 180 -8.44 -19.13 -2.78
C TYR A 180 -9.74 -19.82 -2.37
N HIS A 181 -10.80 -19.78 -3.17
CA HIS A 181 -12.09 -20.42 -2.86
C HIS A 181 -12.67 -19.94 -1.52
N VAL A 182 -12.51 -18.65 -1.24
CA VAL A 182 -13.02 -18.00 -0.04
C VAL A 182 -14.54 -17.89 -0.10
N ASP A 183 -15.20 -18.14 1.03
CA ASP A 183 -16.61 -17.83 1.21
C ASP A 183 -16.82 -16.30 1.20
N VAL A 184 -17.48 -15.81 0.16
CA VAL A 184 -17.72 -14.37 -0.03
C VAL A 184 -18.55 -13.73 1.08
N ARG A 185 -19.30 -14.52 1.87
CA ARG A 185 -20.05 -14.02 3.03
C ARG A 185 -19.14 -13.50 4.14
N LYS A 186 -17.90 -14.00 4.21
CA LYS A 186 -16.85 -13.54 5.13
C LYS A 186 -16.09 -12.32 4.59
N VAL A 187 -16.33 -11.90 3.35
CA VAL A 187 -15.57 -10.84 2.68
C VAL A 187 -16.35 -9.53 2.71
N ILE A 188 -15.79 -8.54 3.39
CA ILE A 188 -16.36 -7.20 3.51
C ILE A 188 -15.47 -6.20 2.77
N TYR A 189 -16.11 -5.37 1.94
CA TYR A 189 -15.43 -4.23 1.35
C TYR A 189 -15.20 -3.14 2.42
N LEU A 190 -13.92 -2.93 2.74
CA LEU A 190 -13.44 -1.88 3.61
C LEU A 190 -12.19 -1.27 2.96
N PRO A 191 -12.33 -0.14 2.24
CA PRO A 191 -11.22 0.46 1.54
C PRO A 191 -10.20 1.02 2.54
N ASN A 192 -8.95 1.21 2.07
CA ASN A 192 -7.96 1.89 2.87
C ASN A 192 -8.43 3.33 3.18
N PRO A 193 -8.24 3.81 4.42
CA PRO A 193 -8.51 5.19 4.77
C PRO A 193 -7.49 6.13 4.10
N ILE A 194 -7.77 7.42 4.14
CA ILE A 194 -6.79 8.48 3.87
C ILE A 194 -6.59 9.27 5.15
N ASP A 195 -5.33 9.48 5.52
CA ASP A 195 -4.90 10.10 6.77
C ASP A 195 -5.27 11.58 6.85
N TYR A 196 -5.27 12.26 5.71
CA TYR A 196 -5.62 13.66 5.62
C TYR A 196 -6.37 13.99 4.33
N ILE A 197 -7.53 14.61 4.48
CA ILE A 197 -8.30 15.20 3.40
C ILE A 197 -8.39 16.70 3.72
N PRO A 198 -7.66 17.58 3.01
CA PRO A 198 -7.69 19.01 3.29
C PRO A 198 -9.09 19.59 3.07
N PRO A 199 -9.50 20.59 3.88
CA PRO A 199 -10.64 21.43 3.53
C PRO A 199 -10.48 22.04 2.14
N GLU A 200 -11.56 22.07 1.37
CA GLU A 200 -11.52 22.53 -0.03
C GLU A 200 -10.95 23.95 -0.20
N SER A 201 -11.19 24.83 0.79
CA SER A 201 -10.76 26.23 0.79
C SER A 201 -9.25 26.45 0.89
N ILE A 202 -8.49 25.44 1.34
CA ILE A 202 -7.03 25.56 1.50
C ILE A 202 -6.25 24.94 0.34
N ILE A 203 -6.89 24.15 -0.52
CA ILE A 203 -6.25 23.51 -1.67
C ILE A 203 -5.94 24.57 -2.73
N LYS A 204 -4.66 24.87 -2.93
CA LYS A 204 -4.20 25.86 -3.92
C LYS A 204 -3.31 25.20 -4.97
N LYS A 205 -3.84 25.10 -6.19
CA LYS A 205 -3.13 24.60 -7.38
C LYS A 205 -2.13 25.66 -7.87
N ASN A 206 -1.01 25.22 -8.42
CA ASN A 206 -0.09 26.12 -9.13
C ASN A 206 -0.78 26.73 -10.36
N GLU A 207 -0.34 27.92 -10.76
CA GLU A 207 -0.81 28.58 -11.99
C GLU A 207 -0.37 27.82 -13.25
N GLN A 208 0.82 27.22 -13.22
CA GLN A 208 1.35 26.41 -14.30
C GLN A 208 1.01 24.93 -14.12
N PRO A 209 0.76 24.18 -15.22
CA PRO A 209 0.57 22.73 -15.17
C PRO A 209 1.68 22.05 -14.38
N THR A 210 1.30 21.39 -13.29
CA THR A 210 2.25 20.70 -12.41
C THR A 210 1.82 19.24 -12.26
N ILE A 211 2.64 18.31 -12.70
CA ILE A 211 2.37 16.87 -12.69
C ILE A 211 3.22 16.24 -11.60
N CYS A 212 2.62 15.40 -10.75
CA CYS A 212 3.38 14.65 -9.75
C CYS A 212 3.41 13.15 -10.04
N TYR A 213 4.47 12.53 -9.54
CA TYR A 213 4.55 11.10 -9.33
C TYR A 213 4.67 10.86 -7.83
N LEU A 214 3.94 9.87 -7.30
CA LEU A 214 3.99 9.51 -5.89
C LEU A 214 4.09 7.99 -5.72
N GLY A 215 5.24 7.51 -5.26
CA GLY A 215 5.43 6.10 -4.97
C GLY A 215 6.90 5.69 -4.92
N ARG A 216 7.16 4.43 -4.56
CA ARG A 216 8.53 3.89 -4.57
C ARG A 216 9.11 3.97 -5.99
N MET A 217 10.39 4.29 -6.13
CA MET A 217 11.06 4.33 -7.43
C MET A 217 11.66 2.96 -7.76
N ASP A 218 10.76 1.97 -7.77
CA ASP A 218 11.07 0.57 -8.05
C ASP A 218 10.67 0.19 -9.48
N PRO A 219 11.26 -0.87 -10.05
CA PRO A 219 11.02 -1.26 -11.43
C PRO A 219 9.53 -1.42 -11.79
N GLU A 220 8.74 -2.08 -10.95
CA GLU A 220 7.31 -2.27 -11.19
C GLU A 220 6.50 -0.97 -11.28
N LYS A 221 7.04 0.14 -10.73
CA LYS A 221 6.38 1.45 -10.78
C LYS A 221 6.71 2.25 -12.03
N ARG A 222 7.72 1.82 -12.80
CA ARG A 222 8.14 2.39 -14.10
C ARG A 222 8.32 3.91 -14.08
N TYR A 223 8.88 4.43 -12.99
CA TYR A 223 9.08 5.87 -12.74
C TYR A 223 9.88 6.59 -13.84
N TRP A 224 10.73 5.88 -14.61
CA TRP A 224 11.43 6.48 -15.76
C TRP A 224 10.48 7.00 -16.84
N LEU A 225 9.27 6.43 -16.98
CA LEU A 225 8.28 6.94 -17.94
C LEU A 225 7.77 8.34 -17.55
N PHE A 226 7.79 8.66 -16.25
CA PHE A 226 7.48 10.01 -15.76
C PHE A 226 8.61 11.00 -16.10
N PHE A 227 9.88 10.59 -15.94
CA PHE A 227 11.03 11.41 -16.30
C PHE A 227 11.12 11.67 -17.81
N GLU A 228 10.83 10.63 -18.60
CA GLU A 228 10.74 10.75 -20.06
C GLU A 228 9.64 11.72 -20.50
N LEU A 229 8.52 11.75 -19.78
CA LEU A 229 7.46 12.72 -20.04
C LEU A 229 7.93 14.15 -19.70
N ALA A 230 8.64 14.34 -18.59
CA ALA A 230 9.23 15.62 -18.23
C ALA A 230 10.18 16.16 -19.31
N ARG A 231 11.01 15.28 -19.88
CA ARG A 231 11.92 15.61 -20.99
C ARG A 231 11.20 16.07 -22.25
N LYS A 232 10.02 15.52 -22.54
CA LYS A 232 9.22 15.85 -23.73
C LYS A 232 8.43 17.15 -23.60
N PHE A 233 8.11 17.56 -22.38
CA PHE A 233 7.27 18.73 -22.09
C PHE A 233 7.99 19.74 -21.18
N PRO A 234 8.99 20.47 -21.71
CA PRO A 234 9.84 21.37 -20.92
C PRO A 234 9.07 22.52 -20.23
N ASP A 235 7.92 22.91 -20.78
CA ASP A 235 7.09 24.00 -20.24
C ASP A 235 6.17 23.56 -19.08
N ILE A 236 6.10 22.25 -18.80
CA ILE A 236 5.27 21.68 -17.73
C ILE A 236 6.17 21.31 -16.56
N GLN A 237 5.74 21.58 -15.33
CA GLN A 237 6.48 21.24 -14.12
C GLN A 237 6.21 19.80 -13.70
N PHE A 238 7.26 19.06 -13.34
CA PHE A 238 7.18 17.67 -12.89
C PHE A 238 7.80 17.52 -11.50
N ILE A 239 7.07 16.90 -10.57
CA ILE A 239 7.54 16.64 -9.20
C ILE A 239 7.49 15.14 -8.91
N ALA A 240 8.66 14.51 -8.77
CA ALA A 240 8.76 13.10 -8.43
C ALA A 240 8.97 12.91 -6.92
N ILE A 241 7.97 12.32 -6.26
CA ILE A 241 7.95 12.06 -4.82
C ILE A 241 8.14 10.56 -4.60
N GLY A 242 9.24 10.20 -3.94
CA GLY A 242 9.55 8.82 -3.61
C GLY A 242 11.04 8.54 -3.50
N GLU A 243 11.35 7.34 -3.01
CA GLU A 243 12.69 6.76 -3.01
C GLU A 243 12.62 5.30 -3.51
N PRO A 244 13.70 4.76 -4.10
CA PRO A 244 13.76 3.34 -4.40
C PRO A 244 13.89 2.52 -3.12
N SER A 245 13.41 1.28 -3.14
CA SER A 245 13.78 0.29 -2.13
C SER A 245 15.28 0.00 -2.19
N LYS A 246 15.85 -0.40 -1.05
CA LYS A 246 17.32 -0.58 -0.87
C LYS A 246 17.96 -1.41 -1.99
N ILE A 247 17.29 -2.47 -2.45
CA ILE A 247 17.78 -3.37 -3.50
C ILE A 247 17.87 -2.72 -4.90
N PHE A 248 17.09 -1.67 -5.15
CA PHE A 248 17.04 -0.97 -6.44
C PHE A 248 17.77 0.37 -6.43
N ARG A 249 18.46 0.72 -5.32
CA ARG A 249 19.15 2.00 -5.18
C ARG A 249 20.15 2.27 -6.32
N SER A 250 20.98 1.30 -6.66
CA SER A 250 21.97 1.44 -7.75
C SER A 250 21.30 1.60 -9.12
N LEU A 251 20.21 0.88 -9.38
CA LEU A 251 19.46 1.02 -10.64
C LEU A 251 18.83 2.41 -10.75
N TYR A 252 18.25 2.90 -9.65
CA TYR A 252 17.70 4.25 -9.56
C TYR A 252 18.74 5.32 -9.86
N GLU A 253 19.92 5.24 -9.25
CA GLU A 253 21.00 6.20 -9.48
C GLU A 253 21.47 6.22 -10.94
N ILE A 254 21.54 5.06 -11.60
CA ILE A 254 21.87 4.96 -13.04
C ILE A 254 20.81 5.64 -13.91
N ILE A 255 19.53 5.44 -13.60
CA ILE A 255 18.42 6.01 -14.38
C ILE A 255 18.35 7.53 -14.17
N VAL A 256 18.38 7.99 -12.92
CA VAL A 256 18.21 9.41 -12.56
C VAL A 256 19.29 10.30 -13.15
N ARG A 257 20.55 9.83 -13.23
CA ARG A 257 21.66 10.59 -13.84
C ARG A 257 21.35 11.09 -15.26
N LYS A 258 20.44 10.43 -15.98
CA LYS A 258 20.03 10.85 -17.34
C LYS A 258 19.04 12.02 -17.37
N TYR A 259 18.46 12.36 -16.22
CA TYR A 259 17.32 13.30 -16.12
C TYR A 259 17.53 14.38 -15.06
N ILE A 260 18.59 14.31 -14.25
CA ILE A 260 18.81 15.19 -13.10
C ILE A 260 18.97 16.67 -13.50
N ASP A 261 19.44 16.93 -14.72
CA ASP A 261 19.67 18.27 -15.25
C ASP A 261 18.43 18.87 -15.97
N LEU A 262 17.30 18.17 -15.97
CA LEU A 262 16.06 18.70 -16.55
C LEU A 262 15.52 19.85 -15.68
N PRO A 263 15.41 21.09 -16.20
CA PRO A 263 15.05 22.25 -15.40
C PRO A 263 13.61 22.21 -14.86
N ASN A 264 12.76 21.41 -15.49
CA ASN A 264 11.35 21.24 -15.14
C ASN A 264 11.06 19.97 -14.32
N LEU A 265 12.08 19.21 -13.91
CA LEU A 265 11.93 17.99 -13.12
C LEU A 265 12.51 18.16 -11.71
N LYS A 266 11.64 18.22 -10.70
CA LYS A 266 12.02 18.21 -9.29
C LYS A 266 11.98 16.78 -8.72
N LEU A 267 13.14 16.26 -8.30
CA LEU A 267 13.22 15.02 -7.52
C LEU A 267 13.13 15.35 -6.03
N ALA A 268 11.94 15.21 -5.45
CA ALA A 268 11.68 15.62 -4.07
C ALA A 268 12.17 14.61 -3.01
N GLY A 269 12.55 13.41 -3.43
CA GLY A 269 12.83 12.31 -2.50
C GLY A 269 11.57 11.84 -1.77
N PHE A 270 11.73 11.19 -0.63
CA PHE A 270 10.61 10.75 0.19
C PHE A 270 10.01 11.91 0.97
N LEU A 271 8.71 12.19 0.76
CA LEU A 271 7.93 13.14 1.55
C LEU A 271 6.85 12.41 2.35
N ASP A 272 6.55 12.89 3.55
CA ASP A 272 5.44 12.43 4.39
C ASP A 272 4.73 13.62 5.04
N GLY A 273 3.53 13.38 5.58
CA GLY A 273 2.75 14.39 6.30
C GLY A 273 2.58 15.69 5.53
N PHE A 274 2.81 16.81 6.21
CA PHE A 274 2.56 18.16 5.69
C PHE A 274 3.32 18.46 4.38
N ASP A 275 4.57 18.05 4.25
CA ASP A 275 5.36 18.32 3.04
C ASP A 275 4.79 17.61 1.80
N LYS A 276 4.33 16.36 1.99
CA LYS A 276 3.63 15.60 0.95
C LYS A 276 2.31 16.27 0.59
N TRP A 277 1.49 16.61 1.59
CA TRP A 277 0.18 17.24 1.39
C TRP A 277 0.28 18.58 0.66
N ASN A 278 1.14 19.48 1.13
CA ASN A 278 1.39 20.79 0.50
C ASN A 278 1.93 20.65 -0.94
N THR A 279 2.69 19.59 -1.23
CA THR A 279 3.13 19.32 -2.60
C THR A 279 1.97 18.86 -3.47
N LEU A 280 1.11 17.95 -2.98
CA LEU A 280 -0.06 17.47 -3.71
C LEU A 280 -1.10 18.58 -3.95
N ASP A 281 -1.29 19.49 -3.00
CA ASP A 281 -2.19 20.65 -3.14
C ASP A 281 -1.87 21.47 -4.39
N LYS A 282 -0.58 21.59 -4.74
CA LYS A 282 -0.08 22.36 -5.89
C LYS A 282 -0.21 21.65 -7.23
N CYS A 283 -0.28 20.31 -7.23
CA CYS A 283 -0.23 19.49 -8.45
C CYS A 283 -1.59 19.37 -9.12
N TRP A 284 -1.64 19.37 -10.44
CA TRP A 284 -2.87 19.22 -11.24
C TRP A 284 -3.20 17.75 -11.48
N ILE A 285 -2.18 16.94 -11.75
CA ILE A 285 -2.33 15.56 -12.19
C ILE A 285 -1.31 14.69 -11.45
N LEU A 286 -1.77 13.54 -10.96
CA LEU A 286 -0.91 12.44 -10.55
C LEU A 286 -0.72 11.48 -11.73
N MET A 287 0.54 11.25 -12.13
CA MET A 287 0.90 10.23 -13.09
C MET A 287 1.42 8.96 -12.38
N LEU A 288 0.77 7.83 -12.62
CA LEU A 288 1.21 6.51 -12.14
C LEU A 288 1.42 5.54 -13.30
N PRO A 289 2.65 5.39 -13.80
CA PRO A 289 2.95 4.51 -14.90
C PRO A 289 3.18 3.05 -14.47
N SER A 290 2.68 2.60 -13.33
CA SER A 290 2.96 1.26 -12.82
C SER A 290 2.49 0.14 -13.77
N ILE A 291 3.19 -1.00 -13.77
CA ILE A 291 2.84 -2.15 -14.62
C ILE A 291 1.60 -2.89 -14.10
N ASN A 292 1.47 -2.96 -12.78
CA ASN A 292 0.35 -3.57 -12.09
C ASN A 292 0.25 -2.97 -10.68
N GLU A 293 -0.97 -2.87 -10.17
CA GLU A 293 -1.24 -2.36 -8.83
C GLU A 293 -2.42 -3.12 -8.22
N GLY A 294 -2.47 -3.13 -6.88
CA GLY A 294 -3.72 -3.33 -6.15
C GLY A 294 -4.59 -2.09 -6.29
N LEU A 295 -4.98 -1.49 -5.16
CA LEU A 295 -5.51 -0.12 -5.13
C LEU A 295 -4.42 0.81 -4.55
N PRO A 296 -3.76 1.66 -5.36
CA PRO A 296 -2.71 2.54 -4.86
C PRO A 296 -3.26 3.58 -3.90
N ILE A 297 -2.72 3.65 -2.69
CA ILE A 297 -2.99 4.74 -1.73
C ILE A 297 -2.65 6.09 -2.38
N ALA A 298 -1.57 6.17 -3.17
CA ALA A 298 -1.18 7.38 -3.90
C ALA A 298 -2.29 7.94 -4.81
N MET A 299 -3.12 7.10 -5.44
CA MET A 299 -4.27 7.58 -6.22
C MET A 299 -5.29 8.28 -5.32
N LEU A 300 -5.59 7.68 -4.17
CA LEU A 300 -6.55 8.22 -3.22
C LEU A 300 -6.03 9.49 -2.56
N GLU A 301 -4.74 9.55 -2.21
CA GLU A 301 -4.08 10.76 -1.70
C GLU A 301 -4.15 11.88 -2.73
N ALA A 302 -3.77 11.63 -3.98
CA ALA A 302 -3.84 12.64 -5.02
C ALA A 302 -5.28 13.16 -5.25
N LEU A 303 -6.27 12.26 -5.26
CA LEU A 303 -7.69 12.66 -5.35
C LEU A 303 -8.15 13.48 -4.14
N ALA A 304 -7.68 13.16 -2.92
CA ALA A 304 -7.93 13.96 -1.71
C ALA A 304 -7.41 15.40 -1.82
N HIS A 305 -6.44 15.61 -2.70
CA HIS A 305 -5.87 16.92 -3.00
C HIS A 305 -6.37 17.49 -4.33
N LYS A 306 -7.44 16.97 -4.94
CA LYS A 306 -7.98 17.42 -6.25
C LYS A 306 -7.02 17.26 -7.44
N CYS A 307 -6.15 16.26 -7.44
CA CYS A 307 -5.40 15.88 -8.63
C CYS A 307 -6.24 14.93 -9.51
N ALA A 308 -6.23 15.12 -10.83
CA ALA A 308 -6.69 14.08 -11.75
C ALA A 308 -5.69 12.94 -11.85
N LEU A 309 -6.15 11.77 -12.30
CA LEU A 309 -5.32 10.57 -12.46
C LEU A 309 -4.90 10.38 -13.92
N LEU A 310 -3.61 10.14 -14.15
CA LEU A 310 -3.07 9.66 -15.41
C LEU A 310 -2.33 8.35 -15.16
N SER A 311 -2.86 7.20 -15.58
CA SER A 311 -2.27 5.91 -15.20
C SER A 311 -2.43 4.83 -16.26
N SER A 312 -1.54 3.81 -16.24
CA SER A 312 -1.67 2.59 -17.06
C SER A 312 -2.54 1.51 -16.40
N VAL A 313 -2.93 1.68 -15.13
CA VAL A 313 -3.80 0.75 -14.39
C VAL A 313 -5.13 1.43 -14.07
N ASN A 314 -6.18 0.64 -13.78
CA ASN A 314 -7.52 1.15 -13.50
C ASN A 314 -8.23 0.37 -12.38
N PRO A 315 -7.63 0.30 -11.18
CA PRO A 315 -8.20 -0.45 -10.07
C PRO A 315 -9.56 0.15 -9.67
N ASP A 316 -10.56 -0.72 -9.52
CA ASP A 316 -11.96 -0.33 -9.26
C ASP A 316 -12.55 0.71 -10.24
N GLY A 317 -11.94 0.91 -11.41
CA GLY A 317 -12.38 1.93 -12.35
C GLY A 317 -11.94 3.36 -12.03
N LEU A 318 -11.13 3.58 -10.98
CA LEU A 318 -10.80 4.93 -10.50
C LEU A 318 -10.16 5.81 -11.56
N THR A 319 -9.18 5.29 -12.29
CA THR A 319 -8.43 6.08 -13.28
C THR A 319 -9.32 6.59 -14.40
N LYS A 320 -10.22 5.75 -14.93
CA LYS A 320 -11.20 6.21 -15.94
C LYS A 320 -12.23 7.18 -15.37
N LYS A 321 -12.60 7.00 -14.09
CA LYS A 321 -13.62 7.82 -13.44
C LYS A 321 -13.10 9.21 -13.07
N PHE A 322 -11.82 9.31 -12.73
CA PHE A 322 -11.19 10.51 -12.20
C PHE A 322 -9.95 10.94 -13.02
N GLY A 323 -9.94 10.65 -14.31
CA GLY A 323 -8.89 11.09 -15.21
C GLY A 323 -8.79 10.23 -16.47
N TYR A 324 -7.56 9.84 -16.85
CA TYR A 324 -7.27 9.18 -18.10
C TYR A 324 -6.49 7.88 -17.92
N LEU A 325 -7.06 6.78 -18.46
CA LEU A 325 -6.39 5.48 -18.53
C LEU A 325 -5.57 5.38 -19.82
N THR A 326 -4.25 5.41 -19.66
CA THR A 326 -3.30 5.23 -20.75
C THR A 326 -3.29 3.79 -21.27
N ARG A 327 -3.21 3.64 -22.59
CA ARG A 327 -2.97 2.35 -23.28
C ARG A 327 -1.62 2.41 -23.98
N LYS A 328 -0.91 1.27 -24.01
CA LYS A 328 0.42 1.14 -24.65
C LYS A 328 1.41 2.23 -24.20
N ASP A 329 1.29 2.66 -22.94
CA ASP A 329 2.10 3.69 -22.31
C ASP A 329 2.16 5.05 -23.07
N ASN A 330 1.12 5.39 -23.85
CA ASN A 330 0.99 6.70 -24.50
C ASN A 330 0.53 7.80 -23.51
N PHE A 331 1.42 8.13 -22.58
CA PHE A 331 1.18 9.14 -21.55
C PHE A 331 1.11 10.56 -22.11
N ASP A 332 1.83 10.85 -23.20
CA ASP A 332 1.82 12.14 -23.88
C ASP A 332 0.39 12.54 -24.27
N LYS A 333 -0.35 11.61 -24.91
CA LYS A 333 -1.74 11.81 -25.29
C LYS A 333 -2.66 12.02 -24.08
N GLY A 334 -2.48 11.23 -23.03
CA GLY A 334 -3.31 11.33 -21.83
C GLY A 334 -3.09 12.63 -21.07
N LEU A 335 -1.84 13.10 -21.00
CA LEU A 335 -1.48 14.37 -20.40
C LEU A 335 -2.13 15.53 -21.16
N LEU A 336 -1.91 15.63 -22.47
CA LEU A 336 -2.48 16.69 -23.31
C LEU A 336 -4.02 16.71 -23.23
N TRP A 337 -4.65 15.54 -23.25
CA TRP A 337 -6.10 15.44 -23.11
C TRP A 337 -6.61 15.95 -21.76
N LEU A 338 -5.89 15.70 -20.66
CA LEU A 338 -6.28 16.20 -19.34
C LEU A 338 -6.09 17.71 -19.19
N LEU A 339 -5.09 18.29 -19.88
CA LEU A 339 -4.82 19.73 -19.84
C LEU A 339 -5.80 20.52 -20.70
N GLU A 340 -6.21 19.97 -21.85
CA GLU A 340 -7.16 20.61 -22.74
C GLU A 340 -8.52 20.84 -22.06
N ASN A 341 -9.03 22.07 -22.13
CA ASN A 341 -10.28 22.52 -21.52
C ASN A 341 -10.38 22.22 -20.01
N ASP A 342 -9.25 22.24 -19.29
CA ASP A 342 -9.19 22.02 -17.84
C ASP A 342 -9.88 20.73 -17.37
N ARG A 343 -9.88 19.67 -18.19
CA ARG A 343 -10.48 18.37 -17.81
C ARG A 343 -9.92 17.85 -16.50
N TRP A 344 -8.63 18.06 -16.24
CA TRP A 344 -7.97 17.70 -14.99
C TRP A 344 -8.70 18.27 -13.76
N LYS A 345 -9.22 19.50 -13.83
CA LYS A 345 -9.89 20.17 -12.71
C LYS A 345 -11.21 19.48 -12.38
N ILE A 346 -12.02 19.20 -13.40
CA ILE A 346 -13.31 18.51 -13.25
C ILE A 346 -13.09 17.11 -12.64
N PHE A 347 -12.10 16.37 -13.14
CA PHE A 347 -11.78 15.05 -12.60
C PHE A 347 -11.24 15.11 -11.17
N GLY A 348 -10.37 16.07 -10.88
CA GLY A 348 -9.83 16.31 -9.54
C GLY A 348 -10.92 16.64 -8.51
N GLU A 349 -11.85 17.53 -8.86
CA GLU A 349 -12.99 17.90 -7.99
C GLU A 349 -13.93 16.71 -7.72
N ASN A 350 -14.24 15.92 -8.75
CA ASN A 350 -15.05 14.72 -8.60
C ASN A 350 -14.33 13.64 -7.77
N GLY A 351 -13.01 13.53 -7.96
CA GLY A 351 -12.13 12.68 -7.18
C GLY A 351 -12.13 13.01 -5.69
N TYR A 352 -11.99 14.30 -5.37
CA TYR A 352 -12.05 14.82 -4.02
C TYR A 352 -13.36 14.46 -3.32
N LYS A 353 -14.50 14.73 -3.98
CA LYS A 353 -15.83 14.37 -3.45
C LYS A 353 -15.94 12.87 -3.17
N TYR A 354 -15.44 12.04 -4.08
CA TYR A 354 -15.43 10.59 -3.90
C TYR A 354 -14.59 10.15 -2.70
N VAL A 355 -13.36 10.67 -2.56
CA VAL A 355 -12.47 10.31 -1.45
C VAL A 355 -13.04 10.78 -0.12
N ASN A 356 -13.54 12.01 -0.05
CA ASN A 356 -14.18 12.55 1.15
C ASN A 356 -15.38 11.69 1.60
N GLN A 357 -16.19 11.21 0.65
CA GLN A 357 -17.33 10.37 0.95
C GLN A 357 -16.92 8.95 1.34
N ASN A 358 -15.91 8.35 0.73
CA ASN A 358 -15.69 6.89 0.81
C ASN A 358 -14.46 6.46 1.61
N HIS A 359 -13.48 7.34 1.79
CA HIS A 359 -12.15 7.01 2.30
C HIS A 359 -11.74 7.85 3.52
N SER A 360 -12.60 8.75 4.01
CA SER A 360 -12.33 9.51 5.24
C SER A 360 -12.02 8.56 6.38
N LEU A 361 -10.99 8.87 7.15
CA LEU A 361 -10.54 8.08 8.29
C LEU A 361 -11.69 7.78 9.26
N GLU A 362 -12.46 8.78 9.72
CA GLU A 362 -13.60 8.56 10.63
C GLU A 362 -14.58 7.49 10.14
N ARG A 363 -15.00 7.56 8.88
CA ARG A 363 -15.95 6.60 8.29
C ARG A 363 -15.41 5.18 8.27
N ILE A 364 -14.13 5.02 7.93
CA ILE A 364 -13.49 3.70 7.84
C ILE A 364 -13.32 3.09 9.23
N PHE A 365 -12.87 3.87 10.21
CA PHE A 365 -12.68 3.37 11.56
C PHE A 365 -13.99 3.13 12.30
N LYS A 366 -15.03 3.94 12.08
CA LYS A 366 -16.37 3.63 12.59
C LYS A 366 -16.85 2.24 12.14
N ARG A 367 -16.61 1.88 10.87
CA ARG A 367 -16.95 0.55 10.35
C ARG A 367 -16.00 -0.53 10.90
N LEU A 368 -14.69 -0.28 10.88
CA LEU A 368 -13.69 -1.22 11.37
C LEU A 368 -13.96 -1.60 12.83
N CYS A 369 -14.07 -0.62 13.73
CA CYS A 369 -14.34 -0.85 15.15
C CYS A 369 -15.64 -1.64 15.34
N SER A 370 -16.72 -1.26 14.66
CA SER A 370 -17.99 -1.99 14.74
C SER A 370 -17.88 -3.46 14.33
N PHE A 371 -17.08 -3.79 13.30
CA PHE A 371 -16.85 -5.18 12.91
C PHE A 371 -15.97 -5.92 13.91
N LEU A 372 -14.93 -5.28 14.45
CA LEU A 372 -14.04 -5.88 15.44
C LEU A 372 -14.75 -6.13 16.78
N GLU A 373 -15.65 -5.25 17.21
CA GLU A 373 -16.47 -5.45 18.39
C GLU A 373 -17.46 -6.60 18.20
N LYS A 374 -18.20 -6.61 17.08
CA LYS A 374 -19.14 -7.70 16.75
C LYS A 374 -18.48 -9.06 16.70
N ILE A 375 -17.28 -9.16 16.13
CA ILE A 375 -16.58 -10.44 16.03
C ILE A 375 -16.06 -10.89 17.39
N HIS A 376 -15.69 -9.94 18.26
CA HIS A 376 -15.26 -10.24 19.63
C HIS A 376 -16.42 -10.70 20.52
N GLU A 377 -17.61 -10.11 20.37
CA GLU A 377 -18.83 -10.46 21.10
C GLU A 377 -19.44 -11.81 20.69
N ALA A 378 -19.24 -12.24 19.44
CA ALA A 378 -19.67 -13.55 18.94
C ALA A 378 -18.81 -14.72 19.45
N ARG A 379 -18.29 -14.60 20.69
CA ARG A 379 -17.45 -15.58 21.38
C ARG A 379 -18.27 -16.60 22.14
#